data_AF-A0A844MBT1-F1
#
_entry.id   AF-A0A844MBT1-F1
#
_cell.length_a   1.000
_cell.length_b   1.000
_cell.length_c   1.000
_cell.angle_alpha   90.00
_cell.angle_beta   90.00
_cell.angle_gamma   90.00
#
_symmetry.space_group_name_H-M   'P 1'
#
loop_
_entity.id
_entity.type
_entity.pdbx_description
1 polymer ?
#
loop_
_entity_poly.entity_id
_entity_poly.type
_entity_poly.pdbx_seq_one_letter_code
_entity_poly.pdbx_strand_id
1 'polypeptide(L)' 'MTVEELLRRYIAGERSFERVNLCEVDLHNAHLHGVNLNQADLRQTRTASSA' A
#
# COMPACT_ATOMS: atom_id res chain seq x y z
N MET A 1 -6.73 -6.30 0.27
CA MET A 1 -5.52 -6.78 -0.45
C MET A 1 -4.50 -7.20 0.60
N THR A 2 -3.71 -8.25 0.39
CA THR A 2 -2.65 -8.62 1.34
C THR A 2 -1.35 -7.86 1.03
N VAL A 3 -0.41 -7.85 1.97
CA VAL A 3 0.92 -7.22 1.77
C VAL A 3 1.68 -7.94 0.65
N GLU A 4 1.61 -9.26 0.59
CA GLU A 4 2.30 -10.06 -0.44
C GLU A 4 1.79 -9.73 -1.84
N GLU A 5 0.47 -9.57 -1.99
CA GLU A 5 -0.14 -9.23 -3.27
C GLU A 5 0.23 -7.80 -3.71
N LEU A 6 0.20 -6.85 -2.79
CA LEU A 6 0.63 -5.47 -3.03
C LEU A 6 2.09 -5.42 -3.50
N LEU A 7 2.99 -6.13 -2.81
CA LEU A 7 4.41 -6.17 -3.14
C LEU A 7 4.67 -6.85 -4.48
N ARG A 8 4.00 -7.97 -4.78
CA ARG A 8 4.13 -8.66 -6.08
C ARG A 8 3.76 -7.75 -7.23
N ARG A 9 2.62 -7.05 -7.13
CA ARG A 9 2.15 -6.08 -8.13
C ARG A 9 3.09 -4.90 -8.27
N TYR A 10 3.57 -4.36 -7.15
CA TYR A 10 4.54 -3.27 -7.16
C TYR A 10 5.87 -3.67 -7.85
N ILE A 11 6.38 -4.86 -7.56
CA ILE A 11 7.58 -5.43 -8.21
C ILE A 11 7.34 -5.65 -9.72
N ALA A 12 6.12 -6.02 -10.11
CA ALA A 12 5.73 -6.16 -11.52
C ALA A 12 5.59 -4.80 -12.26
N GLY A 13 5.80 -3.67 -11.57
CA GLY A 13 5.71 -2.33 -12.17
C GLY A 13 4.35 -1.67 -12.03
N GLU A 14 3.38 -2.31 -11.38
CA GLU A 14 2.10 -1.67 -11.07
C GLU A 14 2.32 -0.51 -10.10
N ARG A 15 1.76 0.64 -10.45
CA ARG A 15 1.79 1.84 -9.60
C ARG A 15 0.39 2.34 -9.26
N SER A 16 -0.64 1.84 -9.95
CA SER A 16 -2.03 2.25 -9.71
C SER A 16 -2.72 1.29 -8.75
N PHE A 17 -2.87 1.71 -7.50
CA PHE A 17 -3.58 1.00 -6.44
C PHE A 17 -4.79 1.82 -5.97
N GLU A 18 -5.58 2.30 -6.93
CA GLU A 18 -6.75 3.11 -6.65
C GLU A 18 -7.89 2.24 -6.09
N ARG A 19 -8.62 2.76 -5.09
CA ARG A 19 -9.78 2.09 -4.47
C ARG A 19 -9.50 0.73 -3.82
N VAL A 20 -8.23 0.37 -3.61
CA VAL A 20 -7.88 -0.87 -2.93
C VAL A 20 -8.24 -0.79 -1.44
N ASN A 21 -8.59 -1.93 -0.86
CA ASN A 21 -8.73 -2.04 0.60
C ASN A 21 -7.39 -2.46 1.22
N LEU A 22 -6.78 -1.53 1.97
CA LEU A 22 -5.57 -1.70 2.78
C LEU A 22 -5.86 -1.50 4.27
N CYS A 23 -7.15 -1.59 4.67
CA CYS A 23 -7.55 -1.47 6.06
C CYS A 23 -6.83 -2.51 6.92
N GLU A 24 -6.27 -2.08 8.05
CA GLU A 24 -5.49 -2.92 8.98
C GLU A 24 -4.22 -3.56 8.38
N VAL A 25 -3.83 -3.18 7.16
CA VAL A 25 -2.61 -3.69 6.54
C VAL A 25 -1.38 -3.06 7.18
N ASP A 26 -0.38 -3.87 7.45
CA ASP A 26 0.90 -3.41 7.95
C ASP A 26 1.85 -3.10 6.78
N LEU A 27 2.13 -1.82 6.58
CA LEU A 27 3.06 -1.29 5.58
C LEU A 27 4.29 -0.67 6.24
N HIS A 28 4.58 -0.96 7.51
CA HIS A 28 5.85 -0.57 8.11
C HIS A 28 6.98 -1.23 7.29
N ASN A 29 7.91 -0.43 6.78
CA ASN A 29 8.98 -0.82 5.83
C ASN A 29 8.58 -1.05 4.36
N ALA A 30 7.33 -0.84 3.96
CA ALA A 30 6.96 -0.91 2.55
C ALA A 30 7.41 0.37 1.80
N HIS A 31 8.48 0.29 1.00
CA HIS A 31 8.94 1.39 0.15
C HIS A 31 8.16 1.43 -1.16
N LEU A 32 6.93 1.94 -1.09
CA LEU A 32 6.00 2.07 -2.22
C LEU A 32 6.11 3.46 -2.85
N HIS A 33 7.26 3.80 -3.42
CA HIS A 33 7.45 5.13 -4.01
C HIS A 33 6.68 5.26 -5.34
N GLY A 34 5.98 6.39 -5.51
CA GLY A 34 5.24 6.68 -6.75
C GLY A 34 3.97 5.85 -6.95
N VAL A 35 3.45 5.20 -5.90
CA VAL A 35 2.15 4.53 -5.98
C VAL A 35 1.00 5.53 -5.88
N ASN A 36 -0.02 5.33 -6.71
CA ASN A 36 -1.29 6.03 -6.64
C ASN A 36 -2.25 5.23 -5.73
N LEU A 37 -2.57 5.78 -4.56
CA LEU A 37 -3.51 5.21 -3.59
C LEU A 37 -4.83 5.99 -3.54
N ASN A 38 -5.22 6.67 -4.62
CA ASN A 38 -6.45 7.45 -4.65
C ASN A 38 -7.66 6.58 -4.26
N GLN A 39 -8.46 7.09 -3.32
CA GLN A 39 -9.65 6.42 -2.80
C GLN A 39 -9.39 5.06 -2.15
N ALA A 40 -8.14 4.69 -1.85
CA ALA A 40 -7.84 3.48 -1.10
C ALA A 40 -8.37 3.59 0.34
N ASP A 41 -8.85 2.48 0.89
CA ASP A 41 -9.21 2.40 2.31
C ASP A 41 -7.93 2.14 3.13
N LEU A 42 -7.48 3.18 3.85
CA LEU A 42 -6.26 3.17 4.65
C LEU A 42 -6.54 3.17 6.17
N ARG A 43 -7.78 2.87 6.58
CA ARG A 43 -8.14 2.89 8.00
C ARG A 43 -7.32 1.85 8.75
N GLN A 44 -6.75 2.21 9.90
CA GLN A 44 -5.89 1.32 10.71
C GLN A 44 -4.66 0.75 9.97
N THR A 45 -4.32 1.24 8.77
CA THR A 45 -3.09 0.86 8.08
C THR A 45 -1.91 1.37 8.90
N ARG A 46 -0.95 0.49 9.19
CA ARG A 46 0.31 0.89 9.85
C ARG A 46 1.27 1.37 8.78
N THR A 47 1.61 2.66 8.80
CA THR A 47 2.66 3.24 7.95
C THR A 47 3.83 3.65 8.82
N ALA A 48 5.03 3.78 8.24
CA ALA A 48 6.15 4.35 8.97
C ALA A 48 5.80 5.79 9.38
N SER A 49 5.78 6.06 10.68
CA SER A 49 5.67 7.43 11.17
C SER A 49 6.89 8.20 10.66
N SER A 50 6.69 9.19 9.82
CA SER A 50 7.72 10.21 9.58
C SER A 50 7.93 10.92 10.93
N ALA A 51 9.04 10.61 11.58
CA ALA A 51 9.56 11.39 12.70
C ALA A 51 10.09 12.74 12.19
#